data_AF-A0A349CIJ1-F1
#
_entry.id   AF-A0A349CIJ1-F1
#
_cell.length_a   1.000
_cell.length_b   1.000
_cell.length_c   1.000
_cell.angle_alpha   90.00
_cell.angle_beta   90.00
_cell.angle_gamma   90.00
#
_symmetry.space_group_name_H-M   'P 1'
#
loop_
_entity.id
_entity.type
_entity.pdbx_description
1 polymer ?
#
loop_
_entity_poly.entity_id
_entity_poly.type
_entity_poly.pdbx_seq_one_letter_code
_entity_poly.pdbx_strand_id
1 'polypeptide(L)' 'MMGGCKPGTTTSGDTLKIIASITPVADFVEQIGGDKVEVTLMVPAGADPHTYEPTPGQMVFVSEADVFVKVGSGVDYEE' A
#
# COMPACT_ATOMS: atom_id res chain seq x y z
N MET A 1 -30.58 -35.04 -16.56
CA MET A 1 -30.55 -33.83 -15.71
C MET A 1 -29.36 -32.99 -16.15
N MET A 2 -29.61 -31.80 -16.68
CA MET A 2 -28.61 -30.84 -17.17
C MET A 2 -27.72 -30.36 -16.02
N GLY A 3 -26.40 -30.57 -16.12
CA GLY A 3 -25.42 -30.09 -15.15
C GLY A 3 -25.22 -28.58 -15.29
N GLY A 4 -25.51 -27.83 -14.23
CA GLY A 4 -25.37 -26.39 -14.16
C GLY A 4 -23.90 -25.97 -14.23
N CYS A 5 -23.57 -25.17 -15.24
CA CYS A 5 -22.34 -24.39 -15.27
C CYS A 5 -22.45 -23.34 -14.16
N LYS A 6 -21.69 -23.52 -13.08
CA LYS A 6 -21.49 -22.48 -12.07
C LYS A 6 -20.80 -21.31 -12.79
N PRO A 7 -21.36 -20.10 -12.82
CA PRO A 7 -20.61 -18.96 -13.32
C PRO A 7 -19.36 -18.87 -12.46
N GLY A 8 -18.20 -18.98 -13.10
CA GLY A 8 -16.92 -18.80 -12.43
C GLY A 8 -17.02 -17.49 -11.67
N THR A 9 -16.87 -17.56 -10.36
CA THR A 9 -16.65 -16.39 -9.54
C THR A 9 -15.49 -15.67 -10.21
N THR A 10 -15.76 -14.52 -10.82
CA THR A 10 -14.73 -13.55 -11.12
C THR A 10 -14.10 -13.27 -9.77
N THR A 11 -12.97 -13.90 -9.47
CA THR A 11 -12.06 -13.42 -8.45
C THR A 11 -11.78 -11.98 -8.87
N SER A 12 -12.43 -11.02 -8.21
CA SER A 12 -11.99 -9.63 -8.27
C SER A 12 -10.50 -9.71 -7.95
N GLY A 13 -9.68 -9.51 -8.99
CA GLY A 13 -8.25 -9.75 -8.91
C GLY A 13 -7.70 -9.02 -7.71
N ASP A 14 -7.03 -9.76 -6.83
CA ASP A 14 -6.57 -9.30 -5.52
C ASP A 14 -5.80 -7.97 -5.66
N THR A 15 -6.46 -6.86 -5.31
CA THR A 15 -5.84 -5.54 -5.26
C THR A 15 -4.82 -5.56 -4.13
N LEU A 16 -3.55 -5.30 -4.44
CA LEU A 16 -2.48 -5.30 -3.45
C LEU A 16 -2.60 -4.07 -2.56
N LYS A 17 -2.60 -4.28 -1.24
CA LYS A 17 -2.54 -3.18 -0.28
C LYS A 17 -1.09 -2.75 -0.11
N ILE A 18 -0.77 -1.56 -0.59
CA ILE A 18 0.59 -1.02 -0.57
C ILE A 18 0.63 0.21 0.33
N ILE A 19 1.61 0.28 1.21
CA ILE A 19 1.89 1.48 1.97
C ILE A 19 3.13 2.15 1.44
N ALA A 20 3.02 3.45 1.13
CA ALA A 20 4.13 4.27 0.69
C ALA A 20 4.58 5.23 1.80
N SER A 21 5.90 5.42 1.94
CA SER A 21 6.46 6.32 2.96
C SER A 21 6.19 7.80 2.66
N ILE A 22 6.27 8.22 1.39
CA ILE A 22 6.12 9.62 0.95
C ILE A 22 5.36 9.71 -0.38
N THR A 23 4.77 10.88 -0.65
CA THR A 23 3.90 11.12 -1.81
C THR A 23 4.52 10.74 -3.15
N PRO A 24 5.77 11.11 -3.48
CA PRO A 24 6.37 10.74 -4.76
C PRO A 24 6.42 9.22 -4.99
N VAL A 25 6.60 8.44 -3.92
CA VAL A 25 6.61 6.97 -4.00
C VAL A 25 5.20 6.43 -4.23
N ALA A 26 4.20 7.00 -3.56
CA ALA A 26 2.80 6.65 -3.78
C ALA A 26 2.40 6.89 -5.25
N ASP A 27 2.73 8.05 -5.78
CA ASP A 27 2.45 8.42 -7.18
C ASP A 27 3.04 7.41 -8.17
N PHE A 28 4.27 6.92 -7.93
CA PHE A 28 4.88 5.90 -8.77
C PHE A 28 4.14 4.56 -8.68
N VAL A 29 3.80 4.13 -7.46
CA VAL A 29 3.10 2.87 -7.24
C VAL A 29 1.72 2.90 -7.87
N GLU A 30 0.97 3.98 -7.73
CA GLU A 30 -0.36 4.15 -8.34
C GLU A 30 -0.27 4.14 -9.87
N GLN A 31 0.68 4.88 -10.45
CA GLN A 31 0.85 4.92 -11.91
C GLN A 31 1.28 3.57 -12.51
N ILE A 32 2.09 2.79 -11.78
CA ILE A 32 2.56 1.47 -12.25
C ILE A 32 1.50 0.39 -12.02
N GLY A 33 0.86 0.41 -10.84
CA GLY A 33 -0.08 -0.62 -10.40
C GLY A 33 -1.51 -0.44 -10.93
N GLY A 34 -1.90 0.80 -11.24
CA GLY A 34 -3.25 1.13 -11.73
C GLY A 34 -4.34 0.55 -10.82
N ASP A 35 -5.36 -0.06 -11.41
CA ASP A 35 -6.51 -0.62 -10.69
C ASP A 35 -6.20 -1.87 -9.84
N LYS A 36 -4.93 -2.33 -9.83
CA LYS A 36 -4.49 -3.54 -9.12
C LYS A 36 -3.82 -3.24 -7.78
N VAL A 37 -3.67 -1.98 -7.42
CA VAL A 37 -3.04 -1.56 -6.16
C VAL A 37 -3.92 -0.59 -5.42
N GLU A 38 -3.94 -0.71 -4.10
CA GLU A 38 -4.55 0.25 -3.19
C GLU A 38 -3.42 0.86 -2.36
N VAL A 39 -3.10 2.13 -2.63
CA VAL A 39 -1.93 2.79 -2.04
C VAL A 39 -2.38 3.67 -0.88
N THR A 40 -1.84 3.40 0.31
CA THR A 40 -2.01 4.23 1.50
C THR A 40 -0.72 4.97 1.83
N LEU A 41 -0.83 6.27 2.07
CA LEU A 41 0.33 7.10 2.41
C LEU A 41 0.57 7.10 3.93
N MET A 42 1.80 6.78 4.34
CA MET A 42 2.17 6.76 5.76
C MET A 42 2.36 8.18 6.32
N VAL A 43 3.09 9.04 5.60
CA VAL A 43 3.27 10.45 5.98
C VAL A 43 2.28 11.31 5.17
N PRO A 44 1.20 11.83 5.78
CA PRO A 44 0.19 12.60 5.05
C PRO A 44 0.77 13.89 4.45
N ALA A 45 0.14 14.38 3.37
CA ALA A 45 0.54 15.62 2.73
C ALA A 45 0.53 16.79 3.72
N GLY A 46 1.68 17.46 3.88
CA GLY A 46 1.88 18.56 4.81
C GLY A 46 2.55 18.18 6.14
N ALA A 47 2.76 16.88 6.40
CA ALA A 47 3.64 16.43 7.47
C ALA A 47 5.08 16.26 6.95
N ASP A 48 6.06 16.59 7.79
CA ASP A 48 7.46 16.40 7.45
C ASP A 48 7.88 14.95 7.72
N PRO A 49 8.34 14.20 6.69
CA PRO A 49 8.65 12.77 6.82
C PRO A 49 9.85 12.46 7.72
N HIS A 50 10.69 13.46 8.05
CA HIS A 50 11.82 13.30 8.97
C HIS A 50 11.41 13.40 10.44
N THR A 51 10.25 13.99 10.72
CA THR A 51 9.76 14.20 12.10
C THR A 51 8.39 13.57 12.37
N TYR A 52 7.83 12.90 11.36
CA TYR A 52 6.51 12.30 11.45
C TYR A 52 6.51 11.05 12.32
N GLU A 53 5.69 11.07 13.37
CA GLU A 53 5.46 9.91 14.23
C GLU A 53 4.16 9.21 13.80
N PRO A 54 4.22 7.97 13.32
CA PRO A 54 3.04 7.24 12.88
C PRO A 54 2.12 6.94 14.06
N THR A 55 0.83 7.08 13.82
CA THR A 55 -0.18 6.79 14.85
C THR A 55 -0.34 5.27 15.05
N PRO A 56 -0.78 4.81 16.24
CA PRO A 56 -1.08 3.39 16.46
C PRO A 56 -2.09 2.82 15.46
N GLY A 57 -3.04 3.62 14.97
CA GLY A 57 -3.99 3.21 13.93
C GLY A 57 -3.30 2.93 12.59
N GLN A 58 -2.29 3.73 12.21
CA GLN A 58 -1.49 3.48 11.01
C GLN A 58 -0.64 2.22 11.12
N MET A 59 -0.16 1.89 12.32
CA MET A 59 0.58 0.64 12.53
C MET A 59 -0.29 -0.61 12.30
N VAL A 60 -1.60 -0.52 12.54
CA VAL A 60 -2.54 -1.59 12.19
C VAL A 60 -2.59 -1.75 10.67
N PHE A 61 -2.74 -0.66 9.92
CA PHE A 61 -2.72 -0.71 8.45
C PHE A 61 -1.40 -1.26 7.91
N VAL A 62 -0.26 -0.91 8.51
CA VAL A 62 1.05 -1.48 8.16
C VAL A 62 1.11 -2.99 8.38
N SER A 63 0.47 -3.47 9.43
CA SER A 63 0.41 -4.90 9.74
C SER A 63 -0.49 -5.68 8.77
N GLU A 64 -1.46 -5.01 8.15
CA GLU A 64 -2.40 -5.61 7.18
C GLU A 64 -1.99 -5.39 5.72
N ALA A 65 -0.93 -4.63 5.46
CA ALA A 65 -0.44 -4.34 4.13
C ALA A 65 0.37 -5.51 3.55
N ASP A 66 0.23 -5.73 2.24
CA ASP A 66 0.99 -6.74 1.52
C ASP A 66 2.44 -6.27 1.26
N VAL A 67 2.61 -4.96 1.06
CA VAL A 67 3.91 -4.35 0.71
C VAL A 67 4.08 -2.98 1.40
N PHE A 68 5.26 -2.74 1.96
CA PHE A 68 5.70 -1.43 2.44
C PHE A 68 6.82 -0.88 1.56
N VAL A 69 6.58 0.25 0.90
CA VAL A 69 7.52 0.91 -0.02
C VAL A 69 8.05 2.18 0.62
N LYS A 70 9.36 2.23 0.85
CA LYS A 70 10.07 3.39 1.40
C LYS A 70 11.15 3.89 0.45
N VAL A 71 11.43 5.19 0.49
CA VAL A 71 12.66 5.70 -0.15
C VAL A 71 13.86 5.16 0.61
N GLY A 72 14.70 4.39 -0.07
CA GLY A 72 16.00 3.97 0.44
C GLY A 72 16.97 5.13 0.42
N SER A 73 16.85 6.08 1.35
CA SER A 73 18.06 6.75 1.82
C SER A 73 18.89 5.68 2.54
N GLY A 74 20.20 5.62 2.29
CA GLY A 74 21.14 4.74 2.99
C GLY A 74 21.33 5.09 4.47
N VAL A 75 20.27 5.54 5.12
CA VAL A 75 20.12 5.55 6.57
C VAL A 75 19.25 4.34 6.89
N ASP A 76 19.88 3.17 6.71
CA ASP A 76 19.88 2.16 7.75
C ASP A 76 19.85 2.89 9.09
N TYR A 77 18.72 2.85 9.78
CA TYR A 77 18.61 3.09 11.21
C TYR A 77 19.51 4.22 11.76
N GLU A 78 18.94 5.41 11.97
CA GLU A 78 19.25 6.05 13.25
C GLU A 78 18.39 5.27 14.26
N GLU A 79 18.79 4.10 14.80
CA GLU A 79 20.11 3.60 15.26
C GLU A 79 20.47 2.15 14.86
#